data_AF-A0A8S3WWU0-F1
#
_entry.id   AF-A0A8S3WWU0-F1
#
_cell.length_a   1.000
_cell.length_b   1.000
_cell.length_c   1.000
_cell.angle_alpha   90.00
_cell.angle_beta   90.00
_cell.angle_gamma   90.00
#
_symmetry.space_group_name_H-M   'P 1'
#
loop_
_entity.id
_entity.type
_entity.pdbx_description
1 polymer ?
#
loop_
_entity_poly.entity_id
_entity_poly.type
_entity_poly.pdbx_seq_one_letter_code
_entity_poly.pdbx_strand_id
1 'polypeptide(L)'
;MILGKKRANCSEEKLKIQCREITEIQVILDRLYFKTQRQEQWARQLNVEVVGVPEIKNENLTNIVLSIAEKAGVVLSAGDIESCTRVQSKDPVKG
;
A
#
# COMPACT_ATOMS: atom_id res chain seq x y z
N MET A 1 57.58 -8.25 -15.30
CA MET A 1 56.55 -7.23 -15.07
C MET A 1 55.14 -7.75 -15.42
N ILE A 2 54.71 -8.91 -14.87
CA ILE A 2 53.49 -9.64 -15.33
C ILE A 2 52.49 -9.91 -14.19
N LEU A 3 52.95 -9.83 -12.92
CA LEU A 3 52.12 -10.17 -11.74
C LEU A 3 51.11 -9.07 -11.34
N GLY A 4 51.30 -7.82 -11.80
CA GLY A 4 50.40 -6.70 -11.49
C GLY A 4 49.07 -6.73 -12.26
N LYS A 5 49.05 -7.25 -13.49
CA LYS A 5 47.83 -7.29 -14.33
C LYS A 5 46.82 -8.38 -13.89
N LYS A 6 47.29 -9.48 -13.30
CA LYS A 6 46.41 -10.58 -12.83
C LYS A 6 45.55 -10.21 -11.62
N ARG A 7 46.04 -9.33 -10.73
CA ARG A 7 45.27 -8.90 -9.54
C ARG A 7 44.15 -7.91 -9.89
N ALA A 8 44.39 -6.98 -10.82
CA ALA A 8 43.38 -6.01 -11.30
C ALA A 8 42.20 -6.70 -12.01
N ASN A 9 42.47 -7.70 -12.85
CA ASN A 9 41.43 -8.45 -13.57
C ASN A 9 40.49 -9.21 -12.62
N CYS A 10 41.03 -9.79 -11.53
CA CYS A 10 40.23 -10.54 -10.56
C CYS A 10 39.30 -9.63 -9.73
N SER A 11 39.73 -8.41 -9.41
CA SER A 11 38.88 -7.43 -8.70
C SER A 11 37.80 -6.83 -9.60
N GLU A 12 38.12 -6.56 -10.87
CA GLU A 12 37.13 -6.03 -11.83
C GLU A 12 36.05 -7.06 -12.16
N GLU A 13 36.41 -8.33 -12.25
CA GLU A 13 35.45 -9.41 -12.49
C GLU A 13 34.52 -9.63 -11.29
N LYS A 14 35.05 -9.53 -10.06
CA LYS A 14 34.25 -9.52 -8.83
C LYS A 14 33.28 -8.34 -8.76
N LEU A 15 33.75 -7.14 -9.13
CA LEU A 15 32.90 -5.94 -9.19
C LEU A 15 31.77 -6.09 -10.21
N LYS A 16 32.04 -6.68 -11.39
CA LYS A 16 31.01 -6.95 -12.39
C LYS A 16 29.97 -7.96 -11.91
N ILE A 17 30.40 -9.02 -11.22
CA ILE A 17 29.48 -10.02 -10.64
C ILE A 17 28.59 -9.34 -9.59
N GLN A 18 29.16 -8.53 -8.71
CA GLN A 18 28.41 -7.79 -7.70
C GLN A 18 27.42 -6.78 -8.32
N CYS A 19 27.81 -6.06 -9.37
CA CYS A 19 26.90 -5.16 -10.09
C CYS A 19 25.70 -5.92 -10.68
N ARG A 20 25.95 -7.10 -11.24
CA ARG A 20 24.90 -7.96 -11.77
C ARG A 20 23.95 -8.44 -10.67
N GLU A 21 24.49 -8.90 -9.54
CA GLU A 21 23.68 -9.31 -8.38
C GLU A 21 22.82 -8.14 -7.86
N ILE A 22 23.38 -6.93 -7.77
CA ILE A 22 22.62 -5.73 -7.37
C ILE A 22 21.47 -5.46 -8.34
N THR A 23 21.71 -5.55 -9.66
CA THR A 23 20.65 -5.36 -10.65
C THR A 23 19.57 -6.43 -10.54
N GLU A 24 19.94 -7.70 -10.34
CA GLU A 24 18.99 -8.80 -10.16
C GLU A 24 18.13 -8.59 -8.89
N ILE A 25 18.76 -8.17 -7.79
CA ILE A 25 18.06 -7.84 -6.54
C ILE A 25 17.10 -6.66 -6.72
N GLN A 26 17.53 -5.61 -7.42
CA GLN A 26 16.68 -4.44 -7.70
C GLN A 26 15.44 -4.84 -8.51
N VAL A 27 15.60 -5.67 -9.54
CA VAL A 27 14.48 -6.18 -10.34
C VAL A 27 13.50 -7.00 -9.50
N ILE A 28 14.02 -7.83 -8.59
CA ILE A 28 13.18 -8.62 -7.69
C ILE A 28 12.46 -7.71 -6.69
N LEU A 29 13.16 -6.73 -6.13
CA LEU A 29 12.58 -5.77 -5.19
C LEU A 29 11.44 -5.00 -5.83
N ASP A 30 11.65 -4.46 -7.04
CA ASP A 30 10.62 -3.73 -7.77
C ASP A 30 9.41 -4.63 -8.05
N ARG A 31 9.65 -5.87 -8.49
CA ARG A 31 8.59 -6.84 -8.73
C ARG A 31 7.77 -7.11 -7.47
N LEU A 32 8.44 -7.32 -6.34
CA LEU A 32 7.79 -7.57 -5.06
C LEU A 32 7.02 -6.33 -4.60
N TYR A 33 7.61 -5.15 -4.72
CA TYR A 33 6.96 -3.88 -4.41
C TYR A 33 5.66 -3.72 -5.21
N PHE A 34 5.69 -3.89 -6.53
CA PHE A 34 4.49 -3.79 -7.37
C PHE A 34 3.44 -4.85 -7.04
N LYS A 35 3.88 -6.07 -6.70
CA LYS A 35 2.96 -7.13 -6.27
C LYS A 35 2.25 -6.76 -4.97
N THR A 36 2.98 -6.26 -3.98
CA THR A 36 2.42 -5.82 -2.70
C THR A 36 1.46 -4.65 -2.90
N GLN A 37 1.85 -3.63 -3.68
CA GLN A 37 0.98 -2.50 -4.00
C GLN A 37 -0.33 -2.94 -4.65
N ARG A 38 -0.27 -3.89 -5.60
CA ARG A 38 -1.47 -4.43 -6.24
C ARG A 38 -2.36 -5.20 -5.26
N GLN A 39 -1.76 -6.03 -4.41
CA GLN A 39 -2.50 -6.77 -3.39
C GLN A 39 -3.18 -5.84 -2.39
N GLU A 40 -2.49 -4.79 -1.96
CA GLU A 40 -3.05 -3.77 -1.09
C GLU A 40 -4.20 -2.99 -1.73
N GLN A 41 -4.09 -2.67 -3.02
CA GLN A 41 -5.18 -2.02 -3.77
C GLN A 41 -6.39 -2.94 -3.89
N TRP A 42 -6.18 -4.21 -4.24
CA TRP A 42 -7.25 -5.21 -4.31
C TRP A 42 -7.93 -5.43 -2.95
N ALA A 43 -7.17 -5.49 -1.87
CA ALA A 43 -7.72 -5.64 -0.52
C ALA A 43 -8.61 -4.45 -0.10
N ARG A 44 -8.43 -3.26 -0.70
CA ARG A 44 -9.20 -2.05 -0.41
C ARG A 44 -10.24 -1.73 -1.47
N GLN A 45 -10.43 -2.59 -2.46
CA GLN A 45 -11.29 -2.32 -3.62
C GLN A 45 -12.76 -2.09 -3.23
N LEU A 46 -13.22 -2.73 -2.15
CA LEU A 46 -14.57 -2.58 -1.63
C LEU A 46 -14.66 -1.64 -0.42
N ASN A 47 -13.53 -1.03 -0.03
CA ASN A 47 -13.52 -0.11 1.11
C ASN A 47 -13.99 1.25 0.64
N VAL A 48 -14.96 1.81 1.35
CA VAL A 48 -15.44 3.18 1.14
C VAL A 48 -14.99 4.04 2.31
N GLU A 49 -14.32 5.15 2.01
CA GLU A 49 -13.96 6.15 3.01
C GLU A 49 -15.05 7.23 3.07
N VAL A 50 -15.59 7.45 4.27
CA VAL A 50 -16.60 8.48 4.53
C VAL A 50 -15.98 9.57 5.39
N VAL A 51 -15.89 10.78 4.84
CA VAL A 51 -15.27 11.95 5.49
C VAL A 51 -16.31 12.97 5.95
N GLY A 52 -15.95 13.82 6.90
CA GLY A 52 -16.82 14.90 7.39
C GLY A 52 -17.91 14.46 8.36
N VAL A 53 -17.84 13.24 8.89
CA VAL A 53 -18.76 12.74 9.90
C VAL A 53 -18.23 13.10 11.29
N PRO A 54 -18.94 13.95 12.07
CA PRO A 54 -18.51 14.31 13.42
C PRO A 54 -18.44 13.08 14.33
N GLU A 55 -17.55 13.11 15.31
CA GLU A 55 -17.39 12.03 16.29
C GLU A 55 -18.33 12.26 17.49
N ILE A 56 -19.07 11.22 17.88
CA ILE A 56 -20.02 11.27 19.00
C ILE A 56 -19.72 10.11 19.96
N LYS A 57 -19.86 10.35 21.26
CA LYS A 57 -19.70 9.30 22.28
C LYS A 57 -20.73 8.17 22.06
N ASN A 58 -20.28 6.92 22.17
CA ASN A 58 -21.10 5.73 22.01
C ASN A 58 -21.85 5.68 20.66
N GLU A 59 -21.21 6.14 19.59
CA GLU A 59 -21.78 6.07 18.25
C GLU A 59 -21.90 4.63 17.73
N ASN A 60 -22.90 4.42 16.88
CA ASN A 60 -23.03 3.20 16.10
C ASN A 60 -22.68 3.53 14.64
N LEU A 61 -21.46 3.19 14.24
CA LEU A 61 -20.92 3.50 12.92
C LEU A 61 -21.75 2.88 11.79
N THR A 62 -22.20 1.64 11.96
CA THR A 62 -23.05 0.95 10.99
C THR A 62 -24.34 1.72 10.74
N ASN A 63 -25.01 2.18 11.81
CA ASN A 63 -26.23 2.97 11.68
C ASN A 63 -25.99 4.32 11.00
N ILE A 64 -24.85 4.95 11.28
CA ILE A 64 -24.46 6.21 10.63
C ILE A 64 -24.28 5.98 9.12
N VAL A 65 -23.55 4.93 8.72
CA VAL A 65 -23.32 4.60 7.31
C VAL A 65 -24.63 4.26 6.60
N LEU A 66 -25.52 3.48 7.22
CA LEU A 66 -26.84 3.16 6.65
C LEU A 66 -27.69 4.43 6.46
N SER A 67 -27.66 5.34 7.43
CA SER A 67 -28.38 6.63 7.33
C SER A 67 -27.83 7.49 6.20
N ILE A 68 -26.50 7.50 6.01
CA ILE A 68 -25.86 8.21 4.89
C ILE A 68 -26.25 7.57 3.55
N ALA A 69 -26.23 6.24 3.45
CA ALA A 69 -26.61 5.51 2.25
C ALA A 69 -28.07 5.80 1.86
N GLU A 70 -28.99 5.80 2.82
CA GLU A 70 -30.39 6.16 2.60
C GLU A 70 -30.52 7.57 2.03
N LYS A 71 -29.82 8.55 2.62
CA LYS A 71 -29.84 9.95 2.12
C LYS A 71 -29.15 10.11 0.77
N ALA A 72 -28.20 9.25 0.43
CA ALA A 72 -27.55 9.20 -0.87
C ALA A 72 -28.38 8.43 -1.93
N GLY A 73 -29.51 7.81 -1.55
CA GLY A 73 -30.33 7.00 -2.46
C GLY A 73 -29.74 5.63 -2.78
N VAL A 74 -28.83 5.13 -1.94
CA VAL A 74 -28.19 3.82 -2.09
C VAL A 74 -28.89 2.81 -1.19
N VAL A 75 -29.28 1.67 -1.76
CA VAL A 75 -29.83 0.55 -0.98
C VAL A 75 -28.67 -0.21 -0.36
N LEU A 76 -28.57 -0.15 0.96
CA LEU A 76 -27.53 -0.82 1.73
C LEU A 76 -28.17 -1.46 2.97
N SER A 77 -27.82 -2.72 3.27
CA SER A 77 -28.24 -3.41 4.48
C SER A 77 -27.05 -3.60 5.43
N ALA A 78 -27.33 -3.86 6.72
CA ALA A 78 -26.27 -4.09 7.70
C ALA A 78 -25.39 -5.31 7.37
N GLY A 79 -25.93 -6.30 6.65
CA GLY A 79 -25.18 -7.50 6.22
C GLY A 79 -24.21 -7.23 5.07
N ASP A 80 -24.38 -6.13 4.34
CA ASP A 80 -23.47 -5.72 3.27
C ASP A 80 -22.21 -5.03 3.81
N ILE A 81 -22.19 -4.70 5.12
CA ILE A 81 -21.07 -4.05 5.79
C ILE A 81 -20.28 -5.10 6.56
N GLU A 82 -19.12 -5.48 6.02
CA GLU A 82 -18.22 -6.44 6.70
C GLU A 82 -17.60 -5.84 7.97
N SER A 83 -17.14 -4.58 7.88
CA SER A 83 -16.54 -3.86 9.00
C SER A 83 -16.67 -2.35 8.80
N CYS A 84 -16.83 -1.62 9.90
CA CYS A 84 -16.84 -0.16 9.89
C CYS A 84 -16.05 0.37 11.09
N THR A 85 -15.03 1.18 10.83
CA THR A 85 -14.13 1.73 11.84
C THR A 85 -13.75 3.17 11.50
N ARG A 86 -13.45 3.96 12.53
CA ARG A 86 -12.85 5.29 12.36
C ARG A 86 -11.38 5.13 11.96
N VAL A 87 -10.95 5.93 10.99
CA VAL A 87 -9.55 5.98 10.54
C VAL A 87 -9.09 7.42 10.45
N GLN A 88 -7.80 7.65 10.66
CA GLN A 88 -7.19 8.94 10.41
C GLN A 88 -7.22 9.23 8.91
N SER A 89 -7.68 10.42 8.51
CA SER A 89 -7.70 10.84 7.11
C SER A 89 -6.29 10.77 6.53
N LYS A 90 -6.18 10.22 5.31
CA LYS A 90 -4.89 10.16 4.60
C LYS A 90 -4.41 11.53 4.14
N ASP A 91 -5.35 12.42 3.86
CA ASP A 91 -5.03 13.79 3.47
C ASP A 91 -4.80 14.66 4.71
N PRO A 92 -3.68 15.41 4.76
CA PRO A 92 -3.48 16.37 5.83
C PRO A 92 -4.57 17.44 5.75
N VAL A 93 -5.26 17.67 6.87
CA VAL A 93 -6.25 18.74 6.98
C VAL A 93 -5.52 20.06 6.72
N LYS A 94 -5.84 20.73 5.60
CA LYS A 94 -5.48 22.13 5.42
C LYS A 94 -6.34 22.93 6.40
N GLY A 95 -5.72 23.37 7.50
CA GLY A 95 -6.32 24.30 8.44
C GLY A 95 -6.61 25.66 7.81
#